data_AF-S5VNU2-F1
#
_entry.id   AF-S5VNU2-F1
#
_cell.length_a   1.000
_cell.length_b   1.000
_cell.length_c   1.000
_cell.angle_alpha   90.00
_cell.angle_beta   90.00
_cell.angle_gamma   90.00
#
_symmetry.space_group_name_H-M   'P 1'
#
loop_
_entity.id
_entity.type
_entity.pdbx_description
1 polymer ?
#
loop_
_entity_poly.entity_id
_entity_poly.type
_entity_poly.pdbx_seq_one_letter_code
_entity_poly.pdbx_strand_id
1 'polypeptide(L)'
;MSENRMMVKMETILALWTGKGSAGQRELMEFLTGRSLCEYEATLVRPLVKAWLGSQLPALMNTVVNPAAIYDDWLKKECARLGGENASLEAIPADEMAGIVMVLDKVAASNAAVTDAQAKVAAMEAKVAEMAPYKAKAEKFEKEATQLKGKVDGLTKDVADLKAQVAGFKGMVPVAEDDINATIKDIVTKALKDAVASVPLGAVAGAAAAAGDAAAADVAPAEEASAVPDDFGFGASGASSDGFGF
;
A
#
# COMPACT_ATOMS: atom_id res chain seq x y z
N MET A 1 51.06 -34.64 25.81
CA MET A 1 50.87 -34.42 27.25
C MET A 1 51.53 -33.11 27.64
N SER A 2 50.89 -32.00 27.27
CA SER A 2 51.20 -30.63 27.70
C SER A 2 50.17 -29.70 27.02
N GLU A 3 49.63 -28.71 27.75
CA GLU A 3 48.76 -27.60 27.28
C GLU A 3 47.24 -27.81 27.17
N ASN A 4 46.57 -28.28 28.23
CA ASN A 4 45.09 -28.18 28.28
C ASN A 4 44.56 -27.48 29.54
N ARG A 5 45.42 -26.66 30.18
CA ARG A 5 45.09 -25.97 31.42
C ARG A 5 45.33 -24.48 31.33
N MET A 6 44.37 -23.69 31.80
CA MET A 6 44.46 -22.23 31.90
C MET A 6 44.56 -21.81 33.37
N MET A 7 45.46 -20.87 33.65
CA MET A 7 45.54 -20.23 34.96
C MET A 7 44.56 -19.05 34.99
N VAL A 8 43.65 -19.08 35.95
CA VAL A 8 42.54 -18.11 36.04
C VAL A 8 42.47 -17.55 37.45
N LYS A 9 42.23 -16.24 37.55
CA LYS A 9 42.01 -15.61 38.85
C LYS A 9 40.78 -16.20 39.52
N MET A 10 40.92 -16.56 40.80
CA MET A 10 39.83 -17.07 41.61
C MET A 10 38.67 -16.06 41.68
N GLU A 11 38.98 -14.77 41.64
CA GLU A 11 37.98 -13.70 41.55
C GLU A 11 37.07 -13.84 40.33
N THR A 12 37.63 -14.17 39.15
CA THR A 12 36.87 -14.37 37.92
C THR A 12 35.97 -15.61 38.02
N ILE A 13 36.48 -16.69 38.62
CA ILE A 13 35.72 -17.92 38.86
C ILE A 13 34.55 -17.66 39.82
N LEU A 14 34.81 -16.99 40.95
CA LEU A 14 33.81 -16.66 41.96
C LEU A 14 32.77 -15.67 41.45
N ALA A 15 33.17 -14.67 40.67
CA ALA A 15 32.22 -13.77 40.03
C ALA A 15 31.30 -14.55 39.08
N LEU A 16 31.84 -15.43 38.24
CA LEU A 16 31.03 -16.27 37.36
C LEU A 16 30.09 -17.19 38.17
N TRP A 17 30.61 -17.83 39.21
CA TRP A 17 29.89 -18.72 40.13
C TRP A 17 28.69 -18.03 40.78
N THR A 18 28.91 -16.83 41.29
CA THR A 18 27.91 -16.01 41.99
C THR A 18 26.99 -15.23 41.04
N GLY A 19 27.28 -15.25 39.74
CA GLY A 19 26.51 -14.51 38.73
C GLY A 19 26.82 -13.01 38.69
N LYS A 20 27.84 -12.55 39.42
CA LYS A 20 28.33 -11.18 39.32
C LYS A 20 29.18 -11.03 38.07
N GLY A 21 29.08 -9.90 37.38
CA GLY A 21 29.94 -9.61 36.24
C GLY A 21 31.38 -9.35 36.70
N SER A 22 32.35 -9.88 35.97
CA SER A 22 33.76 -9.52 36.10
C SER A 22 34.47 -9.61 34.76
N ALA A 23 35.61 -8.92 34.64
CA ALA A 23 36.47 -9.03 33.49
C ALA A 23 37.00 -10.47 33.33
N GLY A 24 37.12 -10.94 32.10
CA GLY A 24 37.66 -12.26 31.76
C GLY A 24 36.68 -13.43 31.88
N GLN A 25 35.42 -13.22 32.28
CA GLN A 25 34.44 -14.33 32.34
C GLN A 25 34.14 -14.92 30.97
N ARG A 26 34.02 -14.08 29.94
CA ARG A 26 33.78 -14.56 28.59
C ARG A 26 34.96 -15.37 28.07
N GLU A 27 36.18 -14.84 28.23
CA GLU A 27 37.42 -15.55 27.87
C GLU A 27 37.54 -16.89 28.60
N LEU A 28 37.18 -16.94 29.89
CA LEU A 28 37.10 -18.19 30.65
C LEU A 28 36.12 -19.19 30.03
N MET A 29 34.90 -18.74 29.69
CA MET A 29 33.90 -19.59 29.07
C MET A 29 34.32 -20.04 27.66
N GLU A 30 34.95 -19.18 26.88
CA GLU A 30 35.47 -19.50 25.53
C GLU A 30 36.58 -20.56 25.60
N PHE A 31 37.53 -20.40 26.53
CA PHE A 31 38.55 -21.42 26.79
C PHE A 31 37.94 -22.75 27.22
N LEU A 32 37.04 -22.73 28.22
CA LEU A 32 36.45 -23.97 28.76
C LEU A 32 35.60 -24.71 27.73
N THR A 33 34.90 -23.98 26.86
CA THR A 33 34.07 -24.59 25.81
C THR A 33 34.84 -24.88 24.52
N GLY A 34 36.07 -24.39 24.39
CA GLY A 34 36.91 -24.56 23.21
C GLY A 34 36.40 -23.83 21.96
N ARG A 35 35.56 -22.80 22.10
CA ARG A 35 35.01 -22.02 20.98
C ARG A 35 34.83 -20.55 21.34
N SER A 36 34.78 -19.71 20.31
CA SER A 36 34.33 -18.32 20.45
C SER A 36 32.84 -18.28 20.81
N LEU A 37 32.44 -17.35 21.68
CA LEU A 37 31.07 -17.22 22.14
C LEU A 37 30.59 -15.78 21.95
N CYS A 38 29.42 -15.60 21.34
CA CYS A 38 28.70 -14.33 21.42
C CYS A 38 28.06 -14.15 22.81
N GLU A 39 27.54 -12.95 23.10
CA GLU A 39 26.95 -12.62 24.41
C GLU A 39 25.77 -13.55 24.78
N TYR A 40 24.96 -13.91 23.79
CA TYR A 40 23.84 -14.82 23.97
C TYR A 40 24.32 -16.26 24.26
N GLU A 41 25.27 -16.78 23.48
CA GLU A 41 25.84 -18.11 23.68
C GLU A 41 26.55 -18.21 25.05
N ALA A 42 27.28 -17.17 25.45
CA ALA A 42 27.93 -17.09 26.76
C ALA A 42 26.92 -17.20 27.93
N THR A 43 25.70 -16.70 27.73
CA THR A 43 24.63 -16.86 28.72
C THR A 43 24.10 -18.29 28.76
N LEU A 44 23.94 -18.93 27.60
CA LEU A 44 23.46 -20.31 27.49
C LEU A 44 24.44 -21.33 28.08
N VAL A 45 25.75 -21.16 27.87
CA VAL A 45 26.76 -22.11 28.38
C VAL A 45 27.11 -21.88 29.85
N ARG A 46 26.70 -20.76 30.45
CA ARG A 46 27.05 -20.41 31.83
C ARG A 46 26.72 -21.52 32.85
N PRO A 47 25.55 -22.18 32.83
CA PRO A 47 25.25 -23.27 33.77
C PRO A 47 26.15 -24.48 33.59
N LEU A 48 26.47 -24.83 32.33
CA LEU A 48 27.40 -25.91 32.01
C LEU A 48 28.80 -25.60 32.55
N VAL A 49 29.29 -24.39 32.28
CA VAL A 49 30.59 -23.94 32.78
C VAL A 49 30.63 -23.97 34.31
N LYS A 50 29.55 -23.56 34.99
CA LYS A 50 29.45 -23.70 36.45
C LYS A 50 29.51 -25.16 36.89
N ALA A 51 28.78 -26.07 36.23
CA ALA A 51 28.83 -27.49 36.58
C ALA A 51 30.25 -28.06 36.44
N TRP A 52 30.96 -27.69 35.37
CA TRP A 52 32.35 -28.08 35.16
C TRP A 52 33.31 -27.47 36.19
N LEU A 53 33.15 -26.19 36.53
CA LEU A 53 33.93 -25.57 37.60
C LEU A 53 33.72 -26.27 38.94
N GLY A 54 32.48 -26.71 39.23
CA GLY A 54 32.16 -27.48 40.42
C GLY A 54 32.80 -28.87 40.46
N SER A 55 33.05 -29.51 39.31
CA SER A 55 33.76 -30.80 39.25
C SER A 55 35.26 -30.64 39.45
N GLN A 56 35.86 -29.57 38.89
CA GLN A 56 37.29 -29.26 39.03
C GLN A 56 37.64 -28.67 40.40
N LEU A 57 36.73 -27.88 40.99
CA LEU A 57 36.88 -27.22 42.27
C LEU A 57 35.67 -27.52 43.19
N PRO A 58 35.57 -28.73 43.77
CA PRO A 58 34.40 -29.13 44.57
C PRO A 58 34.09 -28.21 45.75
N ALA A 59 35.10 -27.51 46.28
CA ALA A 59 34.94 -26.54 47.34
C ALA A 59 34.07 -25.32 46.94
N LEU A 60 33.86 -25.08 45.64
CA LEU A 60 32.93 -24.07 45.13
C LEU A 60 31.47 -24.38 45.50
N MET A 61 31.10 -25.65 45.63
CA MET A 61 29.74 -26.05 45.99
C MET A 61 29.32 -25.60 47.40
N ASN A 62 30.30 -25.35 48.27
CA ASN A 62 30.09 -24.85 49.63
C ASN A 62 30.11 -23.32 49.72
N THR A 63 30.22 -22.63 48.58
CA THR A 63 30.26 -21.17 48.51
C THR A 63 28.87 -20.61 48.78
N VAL A 64 28.72 -19.90 49.90
CA VAL A 64 27.49 -19.19 50.25
C VAL A 64 27.74 -17.69 50.16
N VAL A 65 26.98 -17.02 49.31
CA VAL A 65 27.02 -15.55 49.19
C VAL A 65 26.05 -14.97 50.19
N ASN A 66 26.56 -14.17 51.14
CA ASN A 66 25.71 -13.36 52.00
C ASN A 66 25.42 -12.02 51.29
N PRO A 67 24.18 -11.73 50.89
CA PRO A 67 23.85 -10.49 50.18
C PRO A 67 24.01 -9.22 51.03
N ALA A 68 24.06 -9.34 52.36
CA ALA A 68 24.23 -8.21 53.27
C ALA A 68 25.70 -7.87 53.56
N ALA A 69 26.66 -8.71 53.14
CA ALA A 69 28.09 -8.50 53.36
C ALA A 69 28.72 -7.68 52.23
N ILE A 70 29.78 -6.93 52.56
CA ILE A 70 30.62 -6.25 51.56
C ILE A 70 31.26 -7.31 50.66
N TYR A 71 31.05 -7.20 49.35
CA TYR A 71 31.45 -8.23 48.41
C TYR A 71 32.96 -8.45 48.35
N ASP A 72 33.74 -7.38 48.37
CA ASP A 72 35.21 -7.50 48.23
C ASP A 72 35.84 -8.17 49.46
N ASP A 73 35.27 -7.95 50.65
CA ASP A 73 35.70 -8.63 51.88
C ASP A 73 35.33 -10.11 51.85
N TRP A 74 34.13 -10.43 51.37
CA TRP A 74 33.71 -11.80 51.13
C TRP A 74 34.62 -12.48 50.09
N LEU A 75 34.93 -11.78 48.99
CA LEU A 75 35.73 -12.30 47.88
C LEU A 75 37.15 -12.66 48.34
N LYS A 76 37.79 -11.78 49.11
CA LYS A 76 39.13 -12.04 49.69
C LYS A 76 39.13 -13.26 50.60
N LYS A 77 38.14 -13.38 51.49
CA LYS A 77 38.00 -14.55 52.39
C LYS A 77 37.81 -15.84 51.59
N GLU A 78 36.98 -15.78 50.56
CA GLU A 78 36.64 -16.95 49.76
C GLU A 78 37.81 -17.39 48.85
N CYS A 79 38.57 -16.44 48.28
CA CYS A 79 39.80 -16.76 47.56
C CYS A 79 40.82 -17.46 48.48
N ALA A 80 41.01 -16.96 49.70
CA ALA A 80 41.90 -17.60 50.67
C ALA A 80 41.43 -19.02 51.03
N ARG A 81 40.11 -19.22 51.20
CA ARG A 81 39.50 -20.53 51.49
C ARG A 81 39.69 -21.54 50.36
N LEU A 82 39.64 -21.08 49.12
CA LEU A 82 39.68 -21.92 47.91
C LEU A 82 41.11 -22.20 47.40
N GLY A 83 42.14 -21.87 48.17
CA GLY A 83 43.53 -22.21 47.82
C GLY A 83 44.32 -21.07 47.18
N GLY A 84 43.85 -19.82 47.25
CA GLY A 84 44.61 -18.63 46.88
C GLY A 84 44.05 -17.86 45.69
N GLU A 85 44.92 -17.09 45.04
CA GLU A 85 44.51 -16.09 44.03
C GLU A 85 44.21 -16.69 42.65
N ASN A 86 44.77 -17.85 42.31
CA ASN A 86 44.64 -18.44 40.98
C ASN A 86 44.30 -19.93 41.06
N ALA A 87 43.53 -20.40 40.09
CA ALA A 87 43.24 -21.82 39.89
C ALA A 87 43.69 -22.27 38.49
N SER A 88 44.16 -23.51 38.41
CA SER A 88 44.45 -24.18 37.15
C SER A 88 43.23 -24.99 36.72
N LEU A 89 42.64 -24.61 35.59
CA LEU A 89 41.41 -25.24 35.09
C LEU A 89 41.70 -25.99 33.80
N GLU A 90 41.13 -27.19 33.68
CA GLU A 90 41.11 -27.95 32.44
C GLU A 90 39.91 -27.54 31.59
N ALA A 91 40.07 -27.51 30.27
CA ALA A 91 38.95 -27.32 29.35
C ALA A 91 37.96 -28.48 29.44
N ILE A 92 36.69 -28.22 29.10
CA ILE A 92 35.68 -29.29 29.04
C ILE A 92 36.08 -30.24 27.89
N PRO A 93 36.09 -31.57 28.11
CA PRO A 93 36.40 -32.53 27.08
C PRO A 93 35.53 -32.34 25.83
N ALA A 94 36.15 -32.44 24.65
CA ALA A 94 35.45 -32.23 23.38
C ALA A 94 34.25 -33.18 23.20
N ASP A 95 34.35 -34.41 23.71
CA ASP A 95 33.28 -35.41 23.67
C ASP A 95 32.04 -34.98 24.48
N GLU A 96 32.24 -34.33 25.63
CA GLU A 96 31.14 -33.77 26.45
C GLU A 96 30.54 -32.52 25.81
N MET A 97 31.36 -31.72 25.12
CA MET A 97 30.93 -30.52 24.41
C MET A 97 30.22 -30.80 23.08
N ALA A 98 30.42 -31.97 22.46
CA ALA A 98 29.94 -32.25 21.10
C ALA A 98 28.44 -32.00 20.92
N GLY A 99 27.61 -32.47 21.86
CA GLY A 99 26.15 -32.24 21.85
C GLY A 99 25.79 -30.77 21.99
N ILE A 100 26.53 -30.05 22.83
CA ILE A 100 26.28 -28.64 23.15
C ILE A 100 26.72 -27.75 22.00
N VAL A 101 27.84 -28.04 21.36
CA VAL A 101 28.32 -27.35 20.15
C VAL A 101 27.27 -27.42 19.05
N MET A 102 26.66 -28.59 18.81
CA MET A 102 25.57 -28.70 17.84
C MET A 102 24.36 -27.82 18.19
N VAL A 103 24.02 -27.69 19.47
CA VAL A 103 22.93 -26.81 19.93
C VAL A 103 23.31 -25.34 19.72
N LEU A 104 24.53 -24.94 20.07
CA LEU A 104 25.03 -23.58 19.86
C LEU A 104 25.07 -23.21 18.38
N ASP A 105 25.47 -24.12 17.51
CA ASP A 105 25.48 -23.88 16.06
C ASP A 105 24.06 -23.71 15.50
N LYS A 106 23.10 -24.52 15.97
CA LYS A 106 21.68 -24.34 15.63
C LYS A 106 21.13 -23.01 16.13
N VAL A 107 21.50 -22.60 17.33
CA VAL A 107 21.12 -21.31 17.90
C VAL A 107 21.70 -20.16 17.07
N ALA A 108 22.98 -20.23 16.70
CA ALA A 108 23.63 -19.22 15.87
C ALA A 108 22.94 -19.10 14.50
N ALA A 109 22.64 -20.24 13.85
CA ALA A 109 21.89 -20.28 12.59
C ALA A 109 20.47 -19.71 12.74
N SER A 110 19.78 -20.05 13.83
CA SER A 110 18.44 -19.52 14.12
C SER A 110 18.46 -18.01 14.33
N ASN A 111 19.46 -17.49 15.04
CA ASN A 111 19.61 -16.06 15.28
C ASN A 111 19.86 -15.31 13.96
N ALA A 112 20.74 -15.83 13.09
CA ALA A 112 20.96 -15.26 11.77
C ALA A 112 19.67 -15.23 10.93
N ALA A 113 18.90 -16.33 10.92
CA ALA A 113 17.62 -16.40 10.23
C ALA A 113 16.58 -15.41 10.77
N VAL A 114 16.54 -15.19 12.09
CA VAL A 114 15.65 -14.19 12.71
C VAL A 114 16.06 -12.77 12.31
N THR A 115 17.35 -12.44 12.31
CA THR A 115 17.83 -11.13 11.84
C THR A 115 17.47 -10.89 10.38
N ASP A 116 17.65 -11.88 9.51
CA ASP A 116 17.25 -11.79 8.10
C ASP A 116 15.73 -11.62 7.94
N ALA A 117 14.94 -12.33 8.75
CA ALA A 117 13.49 -12.20 8.75
C ALA A 117 13.04 -10.81 9.20
N GLN A 118 13.66 -10.25 10.24
CA GLN A 118 13.39 -8.88 10.71
C GLN A 118 13.69 -7.85 9.62
N ALA A 119 14.80 -8.00 8.89
CA ALA A 119 15.12 -7.11 7.78
C ALA A 119 14.08 -7.19 6.65
N LYS A 120 13.60 -8.39 6.32
CA LYS A 120 12.53 -8.59 5.33
C LYS A 120 11.20 -7.99 5.78
N VAL A 121 10.83 -8.16 7.05
CA VAL A 121 9.61 -7.55 7.62
C VAL A 121 9.68 -6.03 7.53
N ALA A 122 10.79 -5.42 7.94
CA ALA A 122 10.98 -3.97 7.83
C ALA A 122 10.87 -3.48 6.37
N ALA A 123 11.42 -4.23 5.41
CA ALA A 123 11.29 -3.92 3.98
C ALA A 123 9.84 -4.05 3.47
N MET A 124 9.08 -5.03 3.96
CA MET A 124 7.66 -5.17 3.61
C MET A 124 6.81 -4.07 4.24
N GLU A 125 7.07 -3.70 5.49
CA GLU A 125 6.39 -2.58 6.16
C GLU A 125 6.61 -1.26 5.41
N ALA A 126 7.83 -1.02 4.92
CA ALA A 126 8.12 0.15 4.08
C ALA A 126 7.29 0.15 2.77
N LYS A 127 7.20 -1.00 2.07
CA LYS A 127 6.37 -1.12 0.87
C LYS A 127 4.88 -0.93 1.16
N VAL A 128 4.40 -1.45 2.29
CA VAL A 128 3.00 -1.23 2.71
C VAL A 128 2.74 0.25 2.96
N ALA A 129 3.68 0.96 3.59
CA ALA A 129 3.58 2.42 3.79
C ALA A 129 3.57 3.18 2.45
N GLU A 130 4.39 2.79 1.48
CA GLU A 130 4.39 3.36 0.12
C GLU A 130 3.07 3.12 -0.63
N MET A 131 2.39 2.00 -0.35
CA MET A 131 1.11 1.65 -0.96
C MET A 131 -0.10 2.39 -0.34
N ALA A 132 0.02 2.86 0.91
CA ALA A 132 -1.05 3.59 1.59
C ALA A 132 -1.64 4.79 0.82
N PRO A 133 -0.85 5.69 0.19
CA PRO A 133 -1.39 6.80 -0.60
C PRO A 133 -2.15 6.35 -1.85
N TYR A 134 -1.84 5.17 -2.42
CA TYR A 134 -2.56 4.66 -3.59
C TYR A 134 -3.98 4.22 -3.25
N LYS A 135 -4.18 3.66 -2.05
CA LYS A 135 -5.52 3.36 -1.55
C LYS A 135 -6.38 4.62 -1.44
N ALA A 136 -5.81 5.69 -0.87
CA ALA A 136 -6.51 6.98 -0.77
C ALA A 136 -6.79 7.61 -2.16
N LYS A 137 -5.86 7.47 -3.12
CA LYS A 137 -6.08 7.91 -4.51
C LYS A 137 -7.19 7.12 -5.20
N ALA A 138 -7.24 5.80 -5.01
CA ALA A 138 -8.29 4.95 -5.56
C ALA A 138 -9.68 5.37 -5.04
N GLU A 139 -9.81 5.57 -3.72
CA GLU A 139 -11.07 6.07 -3.12
C GLU A 139 -11.47 7.45 -3.65
N LYS A 140 -10.49 8.33 -3.93
CA LYS A 140 -10.75 9.64 -4.54
C LYS A 140 -11.26 9.50 -5.97
N PHE A 141 -10.60 8.69 -6.81
CA PHE A 141 -11.02 8.47 -8.18
C PHE A 141 -12.39 7.77 -8.27
N GLU A 142 -12.71 6.89 -7.33
CA GLU A 142 -14.04 6.26 -7.25
C GLU A 142 -15.15 7.30 -6.98
N LYS A 143 -14.90 8.27 -6.09
CA LYS A 143 -15.82 9.40 -5.86
C LYS A 143 -15.96 10.32 -7.07
N GLU A 144 -14.85 10.62 -7.75
CA GLU A 144 -14.88 11.43 -8.97
C GLU A 144 -15.62 10.71 -10.11
N ALA A 145 -15.43 9.40 -10.27
CA ALA A 145 -16.11 8.60 -11.27
C ALA A 145 -17.63 8.54 -11.02
N THR A 146 -18.05 8.36 -9.78
CA THR A 146 -19.48 8.39 -9.41
C THR A 146 -20.09 9.78 -9.62
N GLN A 147 -19.35 10.85 -9.32
CA GLN A 147 -19.81 12.22 -9.59
C GLN A 147 -19.92 12.51 -11.09
N LEU A 148 -18.93 12.12 -11.89
CA LEU A 148 -18.96 12.27 -13.35
C LEU A 148 -20.11 11.49 -13.97
N LYS A 149 -20.35 10.26 -13.51
CA LYS A 149 -21.50 9.47 -13.95
C LYS A 149 -22.82 10.20 -13.68
N GLY A 150 -23.00 10.76 -12.49
CA GLY A 150 -24.18 11.56 -12.17
C GLY A 150 -24.34 12.82 -13.05
N LYS A 151 -23.24 13.50 -13.39
CA LYS A 151 -23.27 14.64 -14.32
C LYS A 151 -23.66 14.22 -15.73
N VAL A 152 -23.13 13.11 -16.23
CA VAL A 152 -23.48 12.55 -17.54
C VAL A 152 -24.96 12.20 -17.59
N ASP A 153 -25.49 11.53 -16.56
CA ASP A 153 -26.91 11.19 -16.48
C ASP A 153 -27.80 12.45 -16.46
N GLY A 154 -27.37 13.51 -15.77
CA GLY A 154 -28.04 14.82 -15.75
C GLY A 154 -28.05 15.48 -17.12
N LEU A 155 -26.88 15.65 -17.75
CA LEU A 155 -26.76 16.23 -19.09
C LEU A 155 -27.55 15.43 -20.13
N THR A 156 -27.61 14.11 -20.00
CA THR A 156 -28.39 13.25 -20.91
C THR A 156 -29.89 13.56 -20.81
N LYS A 157 -30.40 13.82 -19.60
CA LYS A 157 -31.78 14.28 -19.39
C LYS A 157 -31.99 15.68 -19.95
N ASP A 158 -31.09 16.62 -19.65
CA ASP A 158 -31.20 18.00 -20.15
C ASP A 158 -31.22 18.05 -21.68
N VAL A 159 -30.38 17.23 -22.34
CA VAL A 159 -30.37 17.10 -23.81
C VAL A 159 -31.69 16.52 -24.32
N ALA A 160 -32.27 15.53 -23.63
CA ALA A 160 -33.58 14.98 -24.01
C ALA A 160 -34.69 16.03 -23.88
N ASP A 161 -34.71 16.79 -22.79
CA ASP A 161 -35.68 17.85 -22.54
C ASP A 161 -35.55 19.00 -23.56
N LEU A 162 -34.32 19.43 -23.86
CA LEU A 162 -34.04 20.42 -24.89
C LEU A 162 -34.49 19.95 -26.28
N LYS A 163 -34.25 18.68 -26.63
CA LYS A 163 -34.77 18.10 -27.88
C LYS A 163 -36.29 18.13 -27.94
N ALA A 164 -36.97 17.83 -26.84
CA ALA A 164 -38.42 17.89 -26.76
C ALA A 164 -38.94 19.33 -26.93
N GLN A 165 -38.30 20.31 -26.29
CA GLN A 165 -38.64 21.73 -26.46
C GLN A 165 -38.43 22.21 -27.89
N VAL A 166 -37.28 21.88 -28.51
CA VAL A 166 -36.99 22.22 -29.91
C VAL A 166 -38.03 21.61 -30.86
N ALA A 167 -38.43 20.36 -30.64
CA ALA A 167 -39.50 19.73 -31.41
C ALA A 167 -40.84 20.47 -31.25
N GLY A 168 -41.17 20.92 -30.04
CA GLY A 168 -42.36 21.75 -29.77
C GLY A 168 -42.33 23.09 -30.52
N PHE A 169 -41.22 23.82 -30.47
CA PHE A 169 -41.05 25.07 -31.22
C PHE A 169 -41.13 24.86 -32.74
N LYS A 170 -40.50 23.80 -33.25
CA LYS A 170 -40.57 23.46 -34.67
C LYS A 170 -41.99 23.15 -35.14
N GLY A 171 -42.86 22.66 -34.24
CA GLY A 171 -44.29 22.48 -34.53
C GLY A 171 -45.10 23.79 -34.51
N MET A 172 -44.67 24.79 -33.76
CA MET A 172 -45.36 26.10 -33.66
C MET A 172 -44.95 27.11 -34.73
N VAL A 173 -43.69 27.08 -35.19
CA VAL A 173 -43.19 28.00 -36.24
C VAL A 173 -44.02 27.94 -37.54
N PRO A 174 -44.39 26.76 -38.08
CA PRO A 174 -45.23 26.67 -39.27
C PRO A 174 -46.63 27.24 -39.03
N VAL A 175 -47.20 27.01 -37.85
CA VAL A 175 -48.54 27.53 -37.47
C VAL A 175 -48.51 29.06 -37.42
N ALA A 176 -47.46 29.65 -36.85
CA ALA A 176 -47.30 31.09 -36.84
C ALA A 176 -47.13 31.66 -38.27
N GLU A 177 -46.43 30.95 -39.15
CA GLU A 177 -46.25 31.36 -40.56
C GLU A 177 -47.57 31.28 -41.35
N ASP A 178 -48.39 30.25 -41.12
CA ASP A 178 -49.73 30.11 -41.70
C ASP A 178 -50.71 31.17 -41.19
N ASP A 179 -50.72 31.46 -39.89
CA ASP A 179 -51.55 32.50 -39.29
C ASP A 179 -51.14 33.90 -39.78
N ILE A 180 -49.83 34.16 -39.90
CA ILE A 180 -49.31 35.41 -40.48
C ILE A 180 -49.75 35.52 -41.95
N ASN A 181 -49.61 34.45 -42.73
CA ASN A 181 -50.02 34.44 -44.14
C ASN A 181 -51.53 34.64 -44.31
N ALA A 182 -52.35 34.06 -43.43
CA ALA A 182 -53.80 34.28 -43.42
C ALA A 182 -54.14 35.74 -43.08
N THR A 183 -53.46 36.32 -42.08
CA THR A 183 -53.65 37.72 -41.69
C THR A 183 -53.23 38.68 -42.80
N ILE A 184 -52.10 38.42 -43.47
CA ILE A 184 -51.64 39.18 -44.64
C ILE A 184 -52.67 39.09 -45.77
N LYS A 185 -53.16 37.88 -46.09
CA LYS A 185 -54.20 37.69 -47.10
C LYS A 185 -55.45 38.49 -46.78
N ASP A 186 -55.93 38.48 -45.53
CA ASP A 186 -57.14 39.20 -45.15
C ASP A 186 -56.96 40.72 -45.22
N ILE A 187 -55.81 41.24 -44.76
CA ILE A 187 -55.44 42.66 -44.91
C ILE A 187 -55.39 43.08 -46.39
N VAL A 188 -54.72 42.29 -47.23
CA VAL A 188 -54.61 42.56 -48.68
C VAL A 188 -55.98 42.51 -49.33
N THR A 189 -56.81 41.51 -49.01
CA THR A 189 -58.15 41.36 -49.58
C THR A 189 -59.05 42.53 -49.20
N LYS A 190 -58.99 42.98 -47.94
CA LYS A 190 -59.73 44.14 -47.45
C LYS A 190 -59.25 45.43 -48.11
N ALA A 191 -57.93 45.64 -48.21
CA ALA A 191 -57.35 46.78 -48.91
C ALA A 191 -57.74 46.79 -50.41
N LEU A 192 -57.75 45.64 -51.08
CA LEU A 192 -58.19 45.52 -52.46
C LEU A 192 -59.68 45.83 -52.60
N LYS A 193 -60.50 45.35 -51.67
CA LYS A 193 -61.95 45.58 -51.65
C LYS A 193 -62.27 47.06 -51.41
N ASP A 194 -61.56 47.71 -50.49
CA ASP A 194 -61.70 49.15 -50.23
C ASP A 194 -61.19 49.99 -51.43
N ALA A 195 -60.12 49.55 -52.10
CA ALA A 195 -59.64 50.16 -53.34
C ALA A 195 -60.66 50.01 -54.49
N VAL A 196 -61.26 48.82 -54.66
CA VAL A 196 -62.30 48.58 -55.68
C VAL A 196 -63.60 49.32 -55.34
N ALA A 197 -63.95 49.46 -54.07
CA ALA A 197 -65.13 50.21 -53.63
C ALA A 197 -64.95 51.73 -53.77
N SER A 198 -63.71 52.22 -53.78
CA SER A 198 -63.38 53.64 -54.01
C SER A 198 -63.19 53.99 -55.50
N VAL A 199 -63.27 53.01 -56.41
CA VAL A 199 -63.34 53.26 -57.85
C VAL A 199 -64.80 53.51 -58.23
N PRO A 200 -65.15 54.69 -58.79
CA PRO A 200 -66.51 54.93 -59.28
C PRO A 200 -66.84 53.94 -60.41
N LEU A 201 -68.00 53.28 -60.30
CA LEU A 201 -68.56 52.33 -61.27
C LEU A 201 -68.56 52.93 -62.68
N GLY A 202 -67.53 52.62 -63.46
CA GLY A 202 -67.42 53.16 -64.81
C GLY A 202 -66.06 53.03 -65.48
N ALA A 203 -65.33 51.93 -65.33
CA ALA A 203 -64.35 51.48 -66.33
C ALA A 203 -63.81 50.08 -66.02
N VAL A 204 -63.64 49.31 -67.10
CA VAL A 204 -62.84 48.07 -67.24
C VAL A 204 -63.49 46.78 -66.76
N ALA A 205 -64.38 46.29 -67.62
CA ALA A 205 -64.52 44.87 -67.90
C ALA A 205 -63.20 44.31 -68.45
N GLY A 206 -62.84 43.10 -68.02
CA GLY A 206 -61.97 42.20 -68.78
C GLY A 206 -60.60 41.93 -68.15
N ALA A 207 -60.54 40.93 -67.27
CA ALA A 207 -59.45 39.96 -67.21
C ALA A 207 -59.87 38.81 -66.29
N ALA A 208 -60.46 37.80 -66.91
CA ALA A 208 -60.68 36.51 -66.30
C ALA A 208 -59.36 35.73 -66.16
N ALA A 209 -59.40 34.75 -65.27
CA ALA A 209 -58.63 33.51 -65.30
C ALA A 209 -57.14 33.59 -64.92
N ALA A 210 -56.82 33.06 -63.72
CA ALA A 210 -56.11 31.78 -63.60
C ALA A 210 -55.95 31.44 -62.11
N ALA A 211 -56.91 30.67 -61.59
CA ALA A 211 -56.62 29.78 -60.47
C ALA A 211 -55.71 28.66 -61.02
N GLY A 212 -54.47 28.62 -60.54
CA GLY A 212 -53.50 27.58 -60.84
C GLY A 212 -52.93 27.07 -59.52
N ASP A 213 -53.67 26.15 -58.90
CA ASP A 213 -53.17 25.23 -57.89
C ASP A 213 -52.30 24.19 -58.61
N ALA A 214 -51.00 24.14 -58.32
CA ALA A 214 -50.15 23.02 -58.70
C ALA A 214 -48.86 22.98 -57.86
N ALA A 215 -48.67 21.82 -57.24
CA ALA A 215 -47.41 21.21 -56.85
C ALA A 215 -46.77 21.70 -55.53
N ALA A 216 -47.23 21.04 -54.46
CA ALA A 216 -46.35 20.60 -53.38
C ALA A 216 -45.12 19.87 -53.97
N ALA A 217 -43.95 20.46 -53.78
CA ALA A 217 -42.67 19.78 -53.94
C ALA A 217 -42.21 19.34 -52.55
N ASP A 218 -42.36 18.03 -52.32
CA ASP A 218 -41.85 17.28 -51.19
C ASP A 218 -40.32 17.39 -51.18
N VAL A 219 -39.76 17.95 -50.10
CA VAL A 219 -38.33 18.09 -49.86
C VAL A 219 -37.87 16.86 -49.07
N ALA A 220 -37.23 15.92 -49.75
CA ALA A 220 -36.55 14.78 -49.10
C ALA A 220 -35.33 15.26 -48.29
N PRO A 221 -35.04 14.65 -47.13
CA PRO A 221 -34.15 15.21 -46.12
C PRO A 221 -32.67 15.03 -46.44
N ALA A 222 -31.88 15.99 -45.95
CA ALA A 222 -30.43 15.98 -45.96
C ALA A 222 -29.85 14.83 -45.12
N GLU A 223 -28.95 14.04 -45.72
CA GLU A 223 -28.00 13.20 -44.99
C GLU A 223 -26.90 14.09 -44.38
N GLU A 224 -26.96 14.34 -43.07
CA GLU A 224 -25.77 14.77 -42.33
C GLU A 224 -24.97 13.55 -41.92
N ALA A 225 -23.87 13.30 -42.64
CA ALA A 225 -22.80 12.42 -42.20
C ALA A 225 -22.08 13.06 -41.01
N SER A 226 -22.50 12.72 -39.79
CA SER A 226 -21.71 12.95 -38.59
C SER A 226 -20.60 11.89 -38.52
N ALA A 227 -19.46 12.21 -39.12
CA ALA A 227 -18.23 11.45 -38.94
C ALA A 227 -17.81 11.53 -37.46
N VAL A 228 -18.07 10.47 -36.71
CA VAL A 228 -17.40 10.23 -35.43
C VAL A 228 -15.94 9.90 -35.78
N PRO A 229 -14.94 10.62 -35.26
CA PRO A 229 -13.55 10.21 -35.44
C PRO A 229 -13.32 8.87 -34.76
N ASP A 230 -12.81 7.88 -35.50
CA ASP A 230 -12.41 6.54 -35.02
C ASP A 230 -11.24 6.54 -34.03
N ASP A 231 -10.89 7.69 -33.44
CA ASP A 231 -9.73 7.88 -32.56
C ASP A 231 -10.11 8.04 -31.07
N PHE A 232 -11.22 7.42 -30.66
CA PHE A 232 -11.43 7.12 -29.23
C PHE A 232 -10.64 5.85 -28.87
N GLY A 233 -9.31 6.00 -28.85
CA GLY A 233 -8.36 4.93 -28.56
C GLY A 233 -8.46 4.43 -27.11
N PHE A 234 -9.37 3.50 -26.85
CA PHE A 234 -9.15 2.50 -25.81
C PHE A 234 -8.23 1.43 -26.38
N GLY A 235 -6.95 1.53 -26.01
CA GLY A 235 -5.85 0.59 -26.25
C GLY A 235 -6.16 -0.57 -27.19
N ALA A 236 -5.73 -0.43 -28.45
CA ALA A 236 -5.61 -1.54 -29.37
C ALA A 236 -4.81 -2.67 -28.71
N SER A 237 -5.47 -3.81 -28.55
CA SER A 237 -4.91 -5.07 -28.08
C SER A 237 -3.90 -5.61 -29.09
N GLY A 238 -2.69 -5.04 -29.06
CA GLY A 238 -1.49 -5.60 -29.66
C GLY A 238 -0.84 -6.56 -28.67
N ALA A 239 -0.87 -7.84 -29.02
CA ALA A 239 -0.24 -8.98 -28.34
C ALA A 239 1.00 -8.64 -27.49
N SER A 240 0.84 -8.59 -26.17
CA SER A 240 1.87 -8.93 -25.19
C SER A 240 1.17 -9.25 -23.88
N SER A 241 1.34 -10.49 -23.45
CA SER A 241 0.86 -11.02 -22.19
C SER A 241 1.46 -10.26 -21.01
N ASP A 242 0.67 -9.40 -20.37
CA ASP A 242 0.69 -9.27 -18.91
C ASP A 242 -0.68 -8.74 -18.47
N GLY A 243 -1.45 -9.67 -17.91
CA GLY A 243 -2.84 -9.47 -17.55
C GLY A 243 -2.99 -8.49 -16.40
N PHE A 244 -4.00 -7.64 -16.52
CA PHE A 244 -4.66 -7.00 -15.38
C PHE A 244 -5.16 -8.08 -14.43
N GLY A 245 -4.42 -8.33 -13.35
CA GLY A 245 -4.85 -9.14 -12.22
C GLY A 245 -5.80 -8.33 -11.35
N PHE A 246 -7.06 -8.78 -11.26
CA PHE A 246 -7.90 -8.55 -10.10
C PHE A 246 -7.54 -9.55 -8.99
#